data_AF-A0A7T1IBK1-F1
#
_entry.id   AF-A0A7T1IBK1-F1
#
_cell.length_a   1.000
_cell.length_b   1.000
_cell.length_c   1.000
_cell.angle_alpha   90.00
_cell.angle_beta   90.00
_cell.angle_gamma   90.00
#
_symmetry.space_group_name_H-M   'P 1'
#
loop_
_entity.id
_entity.type
_entity.pdbx_description
1 polymer ?
#
loop_
_entity_poly.entity_id
_entity_poly.type
_entity_poly.pdbx_seq_one_letter_code
_entity_poly.pdbx_strand_id
1 'polypeptide(L)'
;MATRQTSSSGRAKSPRIQVVLPEELCQRLADLADAESRTVSNMAKVLIQQGVERLERARPRTPGSSQAALEADLFRKDLEERQRQKPQRLRGAPRRLRLHRPG
;
A
#
# COMPACT_ATOMS: atom_id res chain seq x y z
N MET A 1 38.07 9.50 -32.87
CA MET A 1 38.24 8.32 -32.00
C MET A 1 37.62 8.62 -30.65
N ALA A 2 36.38 8.16 -30.39
CA ALA A 2 35.64 8.48 -29.17
C ALA A 2 35.63 7.25 -28.23
N THR A 3 36.38 7.34 -27.13
CA THR A 3 36.44 6.30 -26.09
C THR A 3 35.15 6.32 -25.27
N ARG A 4 34.13 5.55 -25.69
CA ARG A 4 32.97 5.29 -24.85
C ARG A 4 33.37 4.33 -23.74
N GLN A 5 33.45 4.86 -22.50
CA GLN A 5 33.58 4.06 -21.29
C GLN A 5 32.33 3.19 -21.12
N THR A 6 32.34 1.97 -21.65
CA THR A 6 31.37 0.95 -21.27
C THR A 6 31.78 0.35 -19.92
N SER A 7 30.82 0.06 -19.06
CA SER A 7 31.05 -0.75 -17.86
C SER A 7 31.45 -2.18 -18.27
N SER A 8 32.13 -2.94 -17.41
CA SER A 8 32.55 -4.31 -17.73
C SER A 8 31.38 -5.28 -18.00
N SER A 9 30.13 -4.85 -17.79
CA SER A 9 28.90 -5.61 -18.05
C SER A 9 28.05 -5.06 -19.21
N GLY A 10 28.52 -4.01 -19.93
CA GLY A 10 27.78 -3.40 -21.03
C GLY A 10 26.53 -2.59 -20.63
N ARG A 11 26.15 -2.59 -19.35
CA ARG A 11 25.02 -1.78 -18.83
C ARG A 11 25.47 -0.37 -18.45
N ALA A 12 24.69 0.65 -18.80
CA ALA A 12 24.93 2.00 -18.32
C ALA A 12 24.96 2.01 -16.78
N LYS A 13 25.95 2.68 -16.19
CA LYS A 13 26.01 2.86 -14.72
C LYS A 13 24.77 3.64 -14.29
N SER A 14 24.12 3.23 -13.20
CA SER A 14 23.00 3.98 -12.64
C SER A 14 23.43 5.42 -12.33
N PRO A 15 22.55 6.42 -12.54
CA PRO A 15 22.87 7.81 -12.24
C PRO A 15 23.25 7.96 -10.76
N ARG A 16 24.31 8.72 -10.49
CA ARG A 16 24.77 9.00 -9.12
C ARG A 16 23.90 10.11 -8.53
N ILE A 17 23.28 9.84 -7.41
CA ILE A 17 22.50 10.82 -6.66
C ILE A 17 23.44 11.50 -5.67
N GLN A 18 23.56 12.82 -5.76
CA GLN A 18 24.26 13.65 -4.78
C GLN A 18 23.23 14.50 -4.04
N VAL A 19 23.31 14.52 -2.71
CA VAL A 19 22.38 15.24 -1.85
C VAL A 19 23.17 16.03 -0.81
N VAL A 20 22.68 17.23 -0.50
CA VAL A 20 23.16 18.02 0.63
C VAL A 20 22.26 17.71 1.82
N LEU A 21 22.85 17.23 2.91
CA LEU A 21 22.14 16.84 4.12
C LEU A 21 22.52 17.78 5.28
N PRO A 22 21.59 18.06 6.22
CA PRO A 22 21.93 18.73 7.46
C PRO A 22 22.96 17.94 8.28
N GLU A 23 23.83 18.64 8.99
CA GLU A 23 24.91 18.05 9.80
C GLU A 23 24.38 17.04 10.83
N GLU A 24 23.30 17.38 11.52
CA GLU A 24 22.67 16.50 12.50
C GLU A 24 22.22 15.16 11.87
N LEU A 25 21.68 15.19 10.65
CA LEU A 25 21.24 13.98 9.96
C LEU A 25 22.44 13.14 9.50
N CYS A 26 23.51 13.78 9.03
CA CYS A 26 24.76 13.10 8.70
C CYS A 26 25.33 12.37 9.92
N GLN A 27 25.34 13.01 11.09
CA GLN A 27 25.84 12.39 12.32
C GLN A 27 25.01 11.17 12.71
N ARG A 28 23.67 11.30 12.73
CA ARG A 28 22.77 10.16 13.02
C ARG A 28 22.97 9.00 12.04
N LEU A 29 23.20 9.28 10.76
CA LEU A 29 23.51 8.25 9.76
C LEU A 29 24.86 7.58 10.01
N ALA A 30 25.86 8.34 10.46
CA ALA A 30 27.17 7.80 10.83
C ALA A 30 27.05 6.85 12.03
N ASP A 31 26.35 7.26 13.10
CA ASP A 31 26.15 6.45 14.29
C ASP A 31 25.46 5.11 13.95
N LEU A 32 24.42 5.15 13.10
CA LEU A 32 23.72 3.95 12.63
C LEU A 32 24.61 3.07 11.75
N ALA A 33 25.43 3.69 10.89
CA ALA A 33 26.35 2.98 10.01
C ALA A 33 27.44 2.25 10.80
N ASP A 34 28.00 2.89 11.82
CA ASP A 34 28.99 2.32 12.73
C ASP A 34 28.40 1.13 13.51
N ALA A 35 27.18 1.30 14.05
CA ALA A 35 26.48 0.24 14.78
C ALA A 35 26.23 -1.02 13.92
N GLU A 36 25.97 -0.85 12.62
CA GLU A 36 25.75 -1.96 11.69
C GLU A 36 26.99 -2.37 10.88
N SER A 37 28.16 -1.79 11.15
CA SER A 37 29.42 -2.04 10.42
C SER A 37 29.27 -1.85 8.90
N ARG A 38 28.61 -0.77 8.50
CA ARG A 38 28.33 -0.39 7.10
C ARG A 38 28.89 1.00 6.82
N THR A 39 29.07 1.34 5.55
CA THR A 39 29.39 2.72 5.17
C THR A 39 28.14 3.61 5.26
N VAL A 40 28.31 4.89 5.56
CA VAL A 40 27.23 5.89 5.62
C VAL A 40 26.37 5.88 4.35
N SER A 41 27.00 5.82 3.17
CA SER A 41 26.31 5.75 1.88
C SER A 41 25.46 4.49 1.73
N ASN A 42 25.95 3.33 2.20
CA ASN A 42 25.20 2.09 2.16
C ASN A 42 24.04 2.10 3.16
N MET A 43 24.26 2.63 4.37
CA MET A 43 23.21 2.81 5.37
C MET A 43 22.09 3.71 4.83
N ALA A 44 22.44 4.87 4.26
CA ALA A 44 21.48 5.78 3.64
C ALA A 44 20.68 5.07 2.53
N LYS A 45 21.35 4.30 1.66
CA LYS A 45 20.67 3.51 0.61
C LYS A 45 19.65 2.53 1.20
N VAL A 46 20.01 1.79 2.25
CA VAL A 46 19.12 0.81 2.89
C VAL A 46 17.91 1.51 3.52
N LEU A 47 18.12 2.60 4.24
CA LEU A 47 17.04 3.35 4.88
C LEU A 47 16.08 3.96 3.87
N ILE A 48 16.59 4.48 2.74
CA ILE A 48 15.77 4.97 1.63
C ILE A 48 14.92 3.82 1.05
N GLN A 49 15.53 2.67 0.76
CA GLN A 49 14.83 1.51 0.20
C GLN A 49 13.69 1.05 1.14
N GLN A 50 13.99 0.89 2.42
CA GLN A 50 12.98 0.53 3.42
C GLN A 50 11.90 1.60 3.58
N GLY A 51 12.27 2.89 3.47
CA GLY A 51 11.32 4.01 3.51
C GLY A 51 10.33 3.97 2.36
N VAL A 52 10.80 3.71 1.14
CA VAL A 52 9.95 3.54 -0.05
C VAL A 52 9.00 2.37 0.13
N GLU A 53 9.50 1.20 0.54
CA GLU A 53 8.65 0.03 0.76
C GLU A 53 7.60 0.27 1.85
N ARG A 54 7.97 0.94 2.94
CA ARG A 54 7.02 1.32 3.99
C ARG A 54 5.95 2.26 3.46
N LEU A 55 6.31 3.23 2.63
CA LEU A 55 5.36 4.16 2.01
C LEU A 55 4.40 3.44 1.05
N GLU A 56 4.91 2.51 0.23
CA GLU A 56 4.10 1.71 -0.67
C GLU A 56 3.12 0.79 0.07
N ARG A 57 3.54 0.19 1.18
CA ARG A 57 2.67 -0.63 2.05
C ARG A 57 1.66 0.21 2.82
N ALA A 58 2.07 1.37 3.33
CA ALA A 58 1.23 2.26 4.14
C ALA A 58 0.23 3.05 3.30
N ARG A 59 0.45 3.17 1.98
CA ARG A 59 -0.52 3.75 1.07
C ARG A 59 -1.77 2.86 1.12
N PRO A 60 -2.89 3.29 1.73
CA PRO A 60 -4.12 2.53 1.63
C PRO A 60 -4.37 2.32 0.15
N ARG A 61 -4.78 1.10 -0.24
CA ARG A 61 -5.27 0.86 -1.60
C ARG A 61 -6.33 1.92 -1.86
N THR A 62 -5.94 2.99 -2.55
CA THR A 62 -6.86 4.06 -2.92
C THR A 62 -8.03 3.34 -3.59
N PRO A 63 -9.30 3.65 -3.29
CA PRO A 63 -10.45 2.99 -3.91
C PRO A 63 -10.55 3.19 -5.45
N GLY A 64 -9.48 3.63 -6.10
CA GLY A 64 -9.27 3.62 -7.54
C GLY A 64 -8.19 2.63 -8.03
N SER A 65 -7.64 1.74 -7.19
CA SER A 65 -6.92 0.58 -7.72
C SER A 65 -7.94 -0.31 -8.45
N SER A 66 -7.66 -0.71 -9.69
CA SER A 66 -8.68 -1.41 -10.49
C SER A 66 -9.20 -2.67 -9.80
N GLN A 67 -8.37 -3.31 -8.96
CA GLN A 67 -8.76 -4.45 -8.14
C GLN A 67 -9.80 -4.10 -7.06
N ALA A 68 -9.65 -3.01 -6.32
CA ALA A 68 -10.63 -2.61 -5.30
C ALA A 68 -11.96 -2.18 -5.95
N ALA A 69 -11.89 -1.53 -7.12
CA ALA A 69 -13.08 -1.21 -7.91
C ALA A 69 -13.78 -2.47 -8.45
N LEU A 70 -13.00 -3.45 -8.95
CA LEU A 70 -13.51 -4.75 -9.39
C LEU A 70 -14.17 -5.53 -8.24
N GLU A 71 -13.54 -5.58 -7.07
CA GLU A 71 -14.09 -6.23 -5.87
C GLU A 71 -15.39 -5.56 -5.41
N ALA A 72 -15.44 -4.22 -5.41
CA ALA A 72 -16.64 -3.46 -5.06
C ALA A 72 -17.77 -3.66 -6.09
N ASP A 73 -17.46 -3.74 -7.38
CA ASP A 73 -18.44 -4.00 -8.44
C ASP A 73 -18.97 -5.43 -8.39
N LEU A 74 -18.11 -6.43 -8.10
CA LEU A 74 -18.55 -7.80 -7.87
C LEU A 74 -19.46 -7.91 -6.65
N PHE A 75 -19.11 -7.22 -5.56
CA PHE A 75 -19.92 -7.18 -4.34
C PHE A 75 -21.28 -6.50 -4.59
N ARG A 76 -21.31 -5.42 -5.37
CA ARG A 76 -22.55 -4.73 -5.74
C ARG A 76 -23.46 -5.63 -6.59
N LYS A 77 -22.89 -6.37 -7.55
CA LYS A 77 -23.63 -7.36 -8.36
C LYS A 77 -24.23 -8.48 -7.53
N ASP A 78 -23.47 -9.07 -6.60
CA ASP A 78 -23.98 -10.13 -5.70
C ASP A 78 -25.16 -9.62 -4.85
N LEU A 79 -25.09 -8.38 -4.35
CA LEU A 79 -26.20 -7.77 -3.61
C LEU A 79 -27.44 -7.54 -4.49
N GLU A 80 -27.27 -7.06 -5.72
CA GLU A 80 -28.38 -6.87 -6.66
C GLU A 80 -29.04 -8.19 -7.06
N GLU A 81 -28.25 -9.25 -7.28
CA GLU A 81 -28.77 -10.59 -7.55
C GLU A 81 -29.56 -11.15 -6.35
N ARG A 82 -29.04 -10.98 -5.13
CA ARG A 82 -29.74 -11.38 -3.90
C ARG A 82 -31.02 -10.57 -3.65
N GLN A 83 -31.07 -9.29 -4.03
CA GLN A 83 -32.29 -8.48 -3.94
C GLN A 83 -33.34 -8.87 -4.97
N ARG A 84 -32.93 -9.29 -6.17
CA ARG A 84 -33.85 -9.79 -7.22
C ARG A 84 -34.45 -11.15 -6.86
N GLN A 85 -33.74 -11.95 -6.08
CA GLN A 85 -34.32 -13.14 -5.47
C GLN A 85 -35.33 -12.71 -4.40
N LYS A 86 -36.58 -13.17 -4.50
CA LYS A 86 -37.68 -12.80 -3.58
C LYS A 86 -37.17 -12.83 -2.14
N PRO A 87 -37.39 -11.77 -1.32
CA PRO A 87 -36.89 -11.74 0.05
C PRO A 87 -37.43 -12.95 0.79
N GLN A 88 -36.55 -13.90 1.09
CA GLN A 88 -36.90 -15.08 1.85
C GLN A 88 -37.21 -14.58 3.25
N ARG A 89 -38.49 -14.55 3.61
CA ARG A 89 -38.94 -14.08 4.93
C ARG A 89 -38.08 -14.80 5.97
N LEU A 90 -37.37 -14.06 6.80
CA LEU A 90 -36.66 -14.60 7.96
C LEU A 90 -37.65 -15.51 8.70
N ARG A 91 -37.42 -16.83 8.64
CA ARG A 91 -38.22 -17.85 9.30
C ARG A 91 -38.11 -17.56 10.80
N GLY A 92 -39.13 -16.94 11.39
CA GLY A 92 -39.13 -16.62 12.82
C GLY A 92 -39.65 -15.23 13.20
N ALA A 93 -40.00 -14.35 12.26
CA ALA A 93 -40.64 -13.08 12.64
C ALA A 93 -42.01 -13.35 13.31
N PRO A 94 -42.21 -12.95 14.57
CA PRO A 94 -43.43 -13.28 15.32
C PRO A 94 -44.67 -12.64 14.67
N ARG A 95 -45.77 -13.40 14.64
CA ARG A 95 -47.06 -12.90 14.12
C ARG A 95 -47.51 -11.71 14.97
N ARG A 96 -47.79 -10.58 14.32
CA ARG A 96 -48.35 -9.38 14.98
C ARG A 96 -49.60 -9.77 15.76
N LEU A 97 -49.55 -9.63 17.08
CA LEU A 97 -50.71 -9.73 17.95
C LEU A 97 -51.61 -8.51 17.71
N ARG A 98 -52.88 -8.74 17.40
CA ARG A 98 -53.90 -7.68 17.36
C ARG A 98 -54.57 -7.64 18.73
N LEU A 99 -54.43 -6.53 19.45
CA LEU A 99 -55.15 -6.32 20.70
C LEU A 99 -56.61 -6.01 20.38
N HIS A 100 -57.52 -6.74 21.05
CA HIS A 100 -58.96 -6.56 20.90
C HIS A 100 -59.36 -5.23 21.56
N ARG A 101 -60.04 -4.36 20.81
CA ARG A 101 -60.61 -3.12 21.35
C ARG A 101 -62.05 -3.41 21.77
N PRO A 102 -62.39 -3.39 23.07
CA PRO A 102 -63.79 -3.45 23.49
C PRO A 102 -64.49 -2.15 23.11
N GLY A 103 -65.75 -2.28 22.70
CA GLY A 103 -66.67 -1.17 22.36
C GLY A 103 -67.23 -0.50 23.61
#